data_AF-A0AAD1BH73-F1
#
_entry.id   AF-A0AAD1BH73-F1
#
_cell.length_a   1.000
_cell.length_b   1.000
_cell.length_c   1.000
_cell.angle_alpha   90.00
_cell.angle_beta   90.00
_cell.angle_gamma   90.00
#
_symmetry.space_group_name_H-M   'P 1'
#
loop_
_entity.id
_entity.type
_entity.pdbx_description
1 polymer ?
#
loop_
_entity_poly.entity_id
_entity_poly.type
_entity_poly.pdbx_seq_one_letter_code
_entity_poly.pdbx_strand_id
1 'polypeptide(L)'
;MCSTLTDTGSEMLMDDLLSAETFGTAGADVQYLRDPQEAFYRLLGVFAGNSIVVGRNPFFEPKAKLDSRAEVPHSVGSADTLIRIENRLPGLLGSLGSVDIEADCRLCEKVTYYSIKGSPYSTDIQTPTMCSIPKAQRLYSDSLELYFSTPPANIDPSTFKTRNWYWAVRAQFVLQGRGGVRYFPAPEVKDPTTYGPAYAKANFNKIELPFWADEQTHKASGNE
;
A
#
# COMPACT_ATOMS: atom_id res chain seq x y z
N MET A 1 -28.26 -13.92 -18.86
CA MET A 1 -28.27 -12.46 -18.64
C MET A 1 -26.89 -12.08 -18.13
N CYS A 2 -25.98 -11.72 -19.04
CA CYS A 2 -24.65 -11.21 -18.71
C CYS A 2 -24.75 -9.70 -18.54
N SER A 3 -24.38 -9.20 -17.38
CA SER A 3 -24.17 -7.77 -17.13
C SER A 3 -22.67 -7.53 -17.13
N THR A 4 -22.17 -6.96 -18.23
CA THR A 4 -20.84 -6.38 -18.34
C THR A 4 -20.85 -5.02 -17.65
N LEU A 5 -20.20 -4.93 -16.48
CA LEU A 5 -19.92 -3.66 -15.80
C LEU A 5 -18.71 -3.01 -16.47
N THR A 6 -19.04 -2.10 -17.37
CA THR A 6 -18.32 -0.94 -17.89
C THR A 6 -17.02 -0.54 -17.16
N ASP A 7 -15.91 -0.81 -17.84
CA ASP A 7 -14.56 -0.23 -17.73
C ASP A 7 -14.51 1.21 -18.30
N THR A 8 -15.55 2.02 -18.07
CA THR A 8 -15.75 3.29 -18.81
C THR A 8 -15.24 4.51 -18.03
N GLY A 9 -14.91 4.35 -16.75
CA GLY A 9 -14.39 5.44 -15.91
C GLY A 9 -12.92 5.78 -16.20
N SER A 10 -12.09 4.77 -16.47
CA SER A 10 -10.66 4.96 -16.73
C SER A 10 -10.38 5.43 -18.16
N GLU A 11 -11.14 4.94 -19.15
CA GLU A 11 -10.99 5.37 -20.56
C GLU A 11 -11.41 6.82 -20.77
N MET A 12 -12.55 7.26 -20.20
CA MET A 12 -12.98 8.68 -20.30
C MET A 12 -11.96 9.66 -19.68
N LEU A 13 -11.29 9.27 -18.59
CA LEU A 13 -10.29 10.11 -17.93
C LEU A 13 -9.01 10.25 -18.76
N MET A 14 -8.64 9.23 -19.51
CA MET A 14 -7.43 9.21 -20.33
C MET A 14 -7.62 10.04 -21.60
N ASP A 15 -8.80 9.92 -22.22
CA ASP A 15 -9.18 10.72 -23.37
C ASP A 15 -9.31 12.20 -23.00
N ASP A 16 -9.91 12.57 -21.88
CA ASP A 16 -9.98 13.98 -21.43
C ASP A 16 -8.57 14.58 -21.22
N LEU A 17 -7.64 13.81 -20.66
CA LEU A 17 -6.28 14.26 -20.35
C LEU A 17 -5.39 14.39 -21.59
N LEU A 18 -5.60 13.52 -22.59
CA LEU A 18 -4.89 13.56 -23.88
C LEU A 18 -5.56 14.50 -24.89
N SER A 19 -6.87 14.75 -24.76
CA SER A 19 -7.68 15.60 -25.65
C SER A 19 -7.71 17.07 -25.23
N ALA A 20 -7.23 17.40 -24.02
CA ALA A 20 -6.98 18.78 -23.64
C ALA A 20 -5.87 19.35 -24.53
N GLU A 21 -6.26 19.85 -25.71
CA GLU A 21 -5.38 20.48 -26.69
C GLU A 21 -4.49 21.50 -26.00
N THR A 22 -3.24 21.09 -25.76
CA THR A 22 -2.10 21.92 -25.34
C THR A 22 -2.36 22.80 -24.11
N PHE A 23 -2.30 22.20 -22.91
CA PHE A 23 -1.99 22.86 -21.62
C PHE A 23 -2.27 24.38 -21.53
N GLY A 24 -3.52 24.84 -21.76
CA GLY A 24 -3.74 26.29 -21.80
C GLY A 24 -5.14 26.82 -22.10
N THR A 25 -6.03 26.07 -22.76
CA THR A 25 -7.31 26.66 -23.23
C THR A 25 -8.54 26.19 -22.45
N ALA A 26 -8.87 27.02 -21.45
CA ALA A 26 -10.11 27.28 -20.70
C ALA A 26 -11.31 26.29 -20.73
N GLY A 27 -11.54 25.69 -19.55
CA GLY A 27 -12.85 25.34 -18.96
C GLY A 27 -12.77 25.44 -17.42
N ALA A 28 -13.90 25.52 -16.71
CA ALA A 28 -13.91 25.51 -15.24
C ALA A 28 -13.51 24.15 -14.64
N ASP A 29 -13.62 23.08 -15.42
CA ASP A 29 -13.38 21.67 -15.04
C ASP A 29 -11.93 21.19 -15.30
N VAL A 30 -11.02 22.09 -15.68
CA VAL A 30 -9.61 21.75 -16.01
C VAL A 30 -8.60 22.51 -15.15
N GLN A 31 -8.99 22.96 -13.95
CA GLN A 31 -8.08 23.71 -13.06
C GLN A 31 -6.79 22.94 -12.75
N TYR A 32 -6.87 21.62 -12.62
CA TYR A 32 -5.73 20.73 -12.36
C TYR A 32 -4.76 20.59 -13.56
N LEU A 33 -5.18 20.97 -14.78
CA LEU A 33 -4.33 20.97 -15.99
C LEU A 33 -3.69 22.34 -16.27
N ARG A 34 -4.04 23.39 -15.50
CA ARG A 34 -3.51 24.75 -15.73
C ARG A 34 -2.07 24.92 -15.28
N ASP A 35 -1.66 24.21 -14.24
CA ASP A 35 -0.27 24.15 -13.80
C ASP A 35 0.40 22.92 -14.45
N PRO A 36 1.32 23.10 -15.41
CA PRO A 36 1.99 21.99 -16.07
C PRO A 36 2.75 21.06 -15.10
N GLN A 37 3.25 21.60 -13.98
CA GLN A 37 3.97 20.79 -12.99
C GLN A 37 3.00 19.91 -12.18
N GLU A 38 1.84 20.45 -11.82
CA GLU A 38 0.81 19.69 -11.13
C GLU A 38 0.19 18.65 -12.07
N ALA A 39 -0.13 19.01 -13.31
CA ALA A 39 -0.65 18.09 -14.31
C ALA A 39 0.30 16.91 -14.55
N PHE A 40 1.60 17.18 -14.69
CA PHE A 40 2.63 16.13 -14.82
C PHE A 40 2.69 15.25 -13.57
N TYR A 41 2.65 15.83 -12.37
CA TYR A 41 2.62 15.08 -11.12
C TYR A 41 1.40 14.16 -11.01
N ARG A 42 0.21 14.62 -11.39
CA ARG A 42 -1.02 13.80 -11.42
C ARG A 42 -0.92 12.67 -12.43
N LEU A 43 -0.36 12.94 -13.61
CA LEU A 43 -0.10 11.93 -14.63
C LEU A 43 0.87 10.85 -14.14
N LEU A 44 1.97 11.25 -13.51
CA LEU A 44 2.88 10.29 -12.86
C LEU A 44 2.17 9.44 -11.81
N GLY A 45 1.21 10.03 -11.08
CA GLY A 45 0.39 9.32 -10.10
C GLY A 45 -0.41 8.17 -10.70
N VAL A 46 -1.02 8.38 -11.85
CA VAL A 46 -1.76 7.35 -12.60
C VAL A 46 -0.84 6.20 -13.01
N PHE A 47 0.39 6.51 -13.44
CA PHE A 47 1.36 5.49 -13.88
C PHE A 47 2.21 4.89 -12.75
N ALA A 48 2.16 5.46 -11.54
CA ALA A 48 2.95 5.02 -10.40
C ALA A 48 2.64 3.55 -10.03
N GLY A 49 1.40 3.10 -10.24
CA GLY A 49 1.02 1.69 -10.06
C GLY A 49 1.36 1.15 -8.68
N ASN A 50 1.02 1.90 -7.62
CA ASN A 50 1.32 1.52 -6.24
C ASN A 50 0.60 0.21 -5.90
N SER A 51 1.32 -0.75 -5.35
CA SER A 51 0.72 -2.01 -4.90
C SER A 51 1.29 -2.46 -3.56
N ILE A 52 0.44 -3.05 -2.72
CA ILE A 52 0.81 -3.64 -1.45
C ILE A 52 0.29 -5.08 -1.42
N VAL A 53 1.20 -6.01 -1.17
CA VAL A 53 0.91 -7.44 -1.06
C VAL A 53 1.34 -7.92 0.32
N VAL A 54 0.39 -8.44 1.08
CA VAL A 54 0.64 -9.15 2.33
C VAL A 54 0.44 -10.64 2.08
N GLY A 55 1.47 -11.44 2.29
CA GLY A 55 1.43 -12.87 1.98
C GLY A 55 2.36 -13.71 2.83
N ARG A 56 2.33 -15.03 2.58
CA ARG A 56 3.25 -15.97 3.20
C ARG A 56 4.64 -15.82 2.59
N ASN A 57 5.67 -15.80 3.41
CA ASN A 57 7.05 -15.81 2.92
C ASN A 57 7.37 -17.17 2.27
N PRO A 58 7.74 -17.20 0.97
CA PRO A 58 8.09 -18.45 0.28
C PRO A 58 9.36 -19.11 0.84
N PHE A 59 10.24 -18.33 1.48
CA PHE A 59 11.49 -18.83 2.07
C PHE A 59 11.34 -19.23 3.55
N PHE A 60 10.12 -19.27 4.08
CA PHE A 60 9.91 -19.52 5.50
C PHE A 60 10.23 -20.96 5.90
N GLU A 61 11.13 -21.08 6.87
CA GLU A 61 11.50 -22.33 7.53
C GLU A 61 11.18 -22.25 9.03
N PRO A 62 10.20 -23.02 9.55
CA PRO A 62 9.78 -22.95 10.96
C PRO A 62 10.90 -23.19 11.98
N LYS A 63 11.98 -23.86 11.57
CA LYS A 63 13.17 -24.12 12.39
C LYS A 63 14.44 -23.71 11.66
N ALA A 64 14.39 -22.56 10.98
CA ALA A 64 15.54 -21.97 10.31
C ALA A 64 16.75 -21.98 11.24
N LYS A 65 17.87 -22.53 10.78
CA LYS A 65 19.13 -22.51 11.54
C LYS A 65 19.92 -21.27 11.16
N LEU A 66 20.76 -20.79 12.07
CA LEU A 66 21.72 -19.75 11.75
C LEU A 66 22.86 -20.40 10.97
N ASP A 67 22.83 -20.27 9.64
CA ASP A 67 23.92 -20.69 8.76
C ASP A 67 24.38 -19.48 7.94
N SER A 68 25.65 -19.09 8.13
CA SER A 68 26.25 -17.96 7.43
C SER A 68 26.57 -18.25 5.96
N ARG A 69 26.50 -19.53 5.54
CA ARG A 69 26.71 -19.95 4.15
C ARG A 69 25.41 -20.17 3.39
N ALA A 70 24.26 -20.05 4.05
CA ALA A 70 22.97 -20.19 3.40
C ALA A 70 22.74 -19.06 2.39
N GLU A 71 22.14 -19.40 1.26
CA GLU A 71 21.75 -18.43 0.22
C GLU A 71 20.73 -17.42 0.75
N VAL A 72 19.80 -17.88 1.58
CA VAL A 72 18.83 -17.04 2.25
C VAL A 72 19.28 -16.77 3.70
N PRO A 73 19.43 -15.50 4.11
CA PRO A 73 19.77 -15.16 5.48
C PRO A 73 18.73 -15.68 6.48
N HIS A 74 19.18 -16.08 7.67
CA HIS A 74 18.32 -16.57 8.74
C HIS A 74 17.17 -15.60 9.11
N SER A 75 17.41 -14.28 9.06
CA SER A 75 16.39 -13.27 9.35
C SER A 75 15.21 -13.32 8.37
N VAL A 76 15.48 -13.65 7.10
CA VAL A 76 14.46 -13.87 6.07
C VAL A 76 13.80 -15.23 6.28
N GLY A 77 14.58 -16.30 6.45
CA GLY A 77 14.03 -17.66 6.59
C GLY A 77 13.20 -17.88 7.86
N SER A 78 13.46 -17.11 8.93
CA SER A 78 12.71 -17.21 10.20
C SER A 78 11.41 -16.37 10.24
N ALA A 79 11.14 -15.59 9.21
CA ALA A 79 9.95 -14.76 9.08
C ALA A 79 8.89 -15.51 8.25
N ASP A 80 7.66 -15.62 8.75
CA ASP A 80 6.59 -16.37 8.08
C ASP A 80 5.78 -15.50 7.12
N THR A 81 5.89 -14.17 7.26
CA THR A 81 5.08 -13.20 6.55
C THR A 81 5.96 -12.27 5.73
N LEU A 82 5.56 -12.04 4.48
CA LEU A 82 6.18 -11.11 3.54
C LEU A 82 5.17 -10.01 3.24
N ILE A 83 5.57 -8.76 3.48
CA ILE A 83 4.89 -7.58 2.99
C ILE A 83 5.73 -7.01 1.85
N ARG A 84 5.16 -6.94 0.66
CA ARG A 84 5.81 -6.42 -0.53
C ARG A 84 5.09 -5.15 -0.99
N ILE A 85 5.83 -4.07 -1.09
CA ILE A 85 5.36 -2.74 -1.48
C ILE A 85 6.00 -2.45 -2.83
N GLU A 86 5.20 -2.27 -3.87
CA GLU A 86 5.67 -2.07 -5.24
C GLU A 86 5.24 -0.71 -5.79
N ASN A 87 6.09 -0.14 -6.64
CA ASN A 87 5.83 1.10 -7.34
C ASN A 87 6.70 1.19 -8.60
N ARG A 88 6.10 1.65 -9.70
CA ARG A 88 6.72 1.72 -11.03
C ARG A 88 7.45 3.03 -11.30
N LEU A 89 7.36 4.01 -10.40
CA LEU A 89 8.01 5.32 -10.53
C LEU A 89 9.53 5.20 -10.73
N PRO A 90 10.29 4.35 -10.01
CA PRO A 90 11.72 4.23 -10.24
C PRO A 90 12.06 3.85 -11.70
N GLY A 91 11.26 2.97 -12.31
CA GLY A 91 11.41 2.61 -13.73
C GLY A 91 10.95 3.71 -14.69
N LEU A 92 9.90 4.46 -14.32
CA LEU A 92 9.33 5.55 -15.14
C LEU A 92 10.20 6.82 -15.13
N LEU A 93 10.84 7.11 -14.00
CA LEU A 93 11.51 8.39 -13.77
C LEU A 93 12.96 8.38 -14.22
N GLY A 94 13.60 7.23 -14.40
CA GLY A 94 15.00 7.15 -14.83
C GLY A 94 15.91 8.04 -13.97
N SER A 95 16.45 9.12 -14.55
CA SER A 95 17.31 10.10 -13.87
C SER A 95 16.60 11.38 -13.37
N LEU A 96 15.26 11.44 -13.38
CA LEU A 96 14.51 12.65 -12.99
C LEU A 96 14.58 12.95 -11.48
N GLY A 97 14.87 11.94 -10.67
CA GLY A 97 14.95 12.07 -9.22
C GLY A 97 15.19 10.73 -8.53
N SER A 98 15.31 10.78 -7.20
CA SER A 98 15.34 9.60 -6.34
C SER A 98 13.97 9.38 -5.72
N VAL A 99 13.57 8.11 -5.59
CA VAL A 99 12.34 7.72 -4.90
C VAL A 99 12.73 7.05 -3.59
N ASP A 100 12.19 7.55 -2.49
CA ASP A 100 12.25 6.90 -1.19
C ASP A 100 10.89 6.25 -0.85
N ILE A 101 10.91 5.23 0.00
CA ILE A 101 9.72 4.46 0.39
C ILE A 101 9.57 4.50 1.90
N GLU A 102 8.56 5.21 2.37
CA GLU A 102 8.14 5.20 3.76
C GLU A 102 7.03 4.17 3.97
N ALA A 103 7.24 3.22 4.88
CA ALA A 103 6.27 2.17 5.18
C ALA A 103 6.00 2.10 6.70
N ASP A 104 4.73 2.16 7.09
CA ASP A 104 4.26 1.88 8.45
C ASP A 104 3.45 0.58 8.40
N CYS A 105 3.96 -0.46 9.07
CA CYS A 105 3.34 -1.78 9.13
C CYS A 105 2.93 -2.08 10.56
N ARG A 106 1.67 -2.45 10.79
CA ARG A 106 1.13 -2.74 12.12
C ARG A 106 0.41 -4.07 12.14
N LEU A 107 0.77 -4.90 13.11
CA LEU A 107 0.10 -6.16 13.38
C LEU A 107 -1.14 -5.89 14.24
N CYS A 108 -2.33 -5.96 13.65
CA CYS A 108 -3.60 -5.72 14.32
C CYS A 108 -4.16 -7.02 14.89
N GLU A 109 -4.67 -6.94 16.12
CA GLU A 109 -5.43 -8.04 16.72
C GLU A 109 -6.90 -7.93 16.33
N LYS A 110 -7.49 -9.03 15.88
CA LYS A 110 -8.92 -9.18 15.67
C LYS A 110 -9.45 -10.24 16.63
N VAL A 111 -10.24 -9.82 17.60
CA VAL A 111 -10.88 -10.70 18.59
C VAL A 111 -12.35 -10.84 18.25
N THR A 112 -12.77 -12.03 17.81
CA THR A 112 -14.18 -12.32 17.56
C THR A 112 -14.76 -13.08 18.74
N TYR A 113 -15.84 -12.57 19.31
CA TYR A 113 -16.58 -13.18 20.42
C TYR A 113 -17.79 -13.96 19.91
N TYR A 114 -18.00 -15.14 20.47
CA TYR A 114 -19.04 -16.10 20.09
C TYR A 114 -20.05 -16.28 21.21
N SER A 115 -21.30 -16.50 20.85
CA SER A 115 -22.34 -16.88 21.79
C SER A 115 -22.17 -18.35 22.21
N ILE A 116 -22.89 -18.76 23.26
CA ILE A 116 -22.98 -20.17 23.67
C ILE A 116 -23.50 -21.06 22.52
N LYS A 117 -24.25 -20.49 21.58
CA LYS A 117 -24.77 -21.18 20.38
C LYS A 117 -23.78 -21.22 19.22
N GLY A 118 -22.55 -20.72 19.40
CA GLY A 118 -21.48 -20.73 18.40
C GLY A 118 -21.57 -19.63 17.34
N SER A 119 -22.52 -18.69 17.44
CA SER A 119 -22.63 -17.56 16.51
C SER A 119 -21.74 -16.39 16.93
N PRO A 120 -20.99 -15.75 16.00
CA PRO A 120 -20.25 -14.53 16.32
C PRO A 120 -21.24 -13.39 16.62
N TYR A 121 -21.05 -12.67 17.72
CA TYR A 121 -21.91 -11.55 18.11
C TYR A 121 -21.17 -10.21 18.23
N SER A 122 -19.85 -10.24 18.43
CA SER A 122 -19.03 -9.04 18.51
C SER A 122 -17.65 -9.31 17.94
N THR A 123 -17.04 -8.29 17.35
CA THR A 123 -15.66 -8.32 16.88
C THR A 123 -15.00 -7.03 17.33
N ASP A 124 -13.89 -7.18 18.06
CA ASP A 124 -13.01 -6.09 18.46
C ASP A 124 -11.76 -6.10 17.59
N ILE A 125 -11.29 -4.91 17.22
CA ILE A 125 -10.10 -4.71 16.40
C ILE A 125 -9.18 -3.78 17.16
N GLN A 126 -7.99 -4.27 17.50
CA GLN A 126 -6.97 -3.51 18.20
C GLN A 126 -5.80 -3.24 17.25
N THR A 127 -5.70 -1.98 16.82
CA THR A 127 -4.57 -1.50 16.01
C THR A 127 -3.53 -0.89 16.94
N PRO A 128 -2.30 -1.42 17.00
CA PRO A 128 -1.25 -0.85 17.82
C PRO A 128 -0.93 0.61 17.44
N THR A 129 -0.48 1.39 18.42
CA THR A 129 -0.01 2.76 18.17
C THR A 129 1.36 2.78 17.48
N MET A 130 2.20 1.78 17.73
CA MET A 130 3.57 1.70 17.24
C MET A 130 3.67 0.84 15.98
N CYS A 131 4.59 1.22 15.09
CA CYS A 131 4.98 0.42 13.93
C CYS A 131 5.71 -0.85 14.39
N SER A 132 5.51 -1.94 13.65
CA SER A 132 6.20 -3.20 13.85
C SER A 132 7.55 -3.16 13.17
N ILE A 133 8.57 -3.73 13.82
CA ILE A 133 9.93 -3.78 13.28
C ILE A 133 10.08 -5.05 12.42
N PRO A 134 10.46 -4.93 11.14
CA PRO A 134 10.72 -6.09 10.30
C PRO A 134 11.96 -6.83 10.78
N LYS A 135 11.95 -8.16 10.65
CA LYS A 135 13.13 -9.01 10.91
C LYS A 135 14.20 -8.84 9.84
N ALA A 136 13.78 -8.60 8.61
CA ALA A 136 14.64 -8.35 7.47
C ALA A 136 13.93 -7.43 6.49
N GLN A 137 14.72 -6.73 5.68
CA GLN A 137 14.24 -5.93 4.57
C GLN A 137 15.10 -6.21 3.33
N ARG A 138 14.48 -6.20 2.16
CA ARG A 138 15.17 -6.25 0.86
C ARG A 138 14.61 -5.13 -0.01
N LEU A 139 15.51 -4.30 -0.52
CA LEU A 139 15.16 -3.21 -1.42
C LEU A 139 15.56 -3.60 -2.83
N TYR A 140 14.60 -3.52 -3.74
CA TYR A 140 14.77 -3.63 -5.18
C TYR A 140 14.53 -2.26 -5.81
N SER A 141 14.72 -2.16 -7.13
CA SER A 141 14.52 -0.91 -7.85
C SER A 141 13.07 -0.43 -7.79
N ASP A 142 12.10 -1.34 -7.83
CA ASP A 142 10.66 -1.07 -7.95
C ASP A 142 9.86 -1.55 -6.74
N SER A 143 10.51 -2.17 -5.76
CA SER A 143 9.83 -2.83 -4.66
C SER A 143 10.63 -2.88 -3.38
N LEU A 144 9.92 -2.82 -2.26
CA LEU A 144 10.42 -3.01 -0.91
C LEU A 144 9.75 -4.25 -0.32
N GLU A 145 10.56 -5.23 0.05
CA GLU A 145 10.12 -6.44 0.75
C GLU A 145 10.48 -6.33 2.23
N LEU A 146 9.48 -6.47 3.09
CA LEU A 146 9.59 -6.45 4.54
C LEU A 146 9.14 -7.81 5.10
N TYR A 147 9.98 -8.40 5.93
CA TYR A 147 9.79 -9.74 6.46
C TYR A 147 9.42 -9.69 7.95
N PHE A 148 8.28 -10.27 8.31
CA PHE A 148 7.73 -10.23 9.67
C PHE A 148 7.42 -11.62 10.23
N SER A 149 7.20 -11.67 11.53
CA SER A 149 6.68 -12.84 12.23
C SER A 149 5.27 -12.58 12.73
N THR A 150 4.31 -13.29 12.15
CA THR A 150 2.90 -13.26 12.54
C THR A 150 2.64 -14.38 13.53
N PRO A 151 2.04 -14.11 14.70
CA PRO A 151 1.65 -15.16 15.61
C PRO A 151 0.56 -16.04 14.97
N PRO A 152 0.54 -17.36 15.25
CA PRO A 152 -0.53 -18.22 14.76
C PRO A 152 -1.89 -17.77 15.30
N ALA A 153 -2.93 -18.00 14.52
CA ALA A 153 -4.30 -17.82 14.98
C ALA A 153 -4.54 -18.73 16.19
N ASN A 154 -5.07 -18.17 17.27
CA ASN A 154 -5.35 -18.89 18.50
C ASN A 154 -6.86 -18.97 18.68
N ILE A 155 -7.37 -20.19 18.58
CA ILE A 155 -8.71 -20.54 19.03
C ILE A 155 -8.53 -21.08 20.44
N ASP A 156 -8.94 -20.30 21.43
CA ASP A 156 -8.97 -20.78 22.80
C ASP A 156 -10.27 -21.59 22.96
N PRO A 157 -10.22 -22.92 23.15
CA PRO A 157 -11.42 -23.74 23.25
C PRO A 157 -12.23 -23.46 24.53
N SER A 158 -11.65 -22.79 25.52
CA SER A 158 -12.28 -22.53 26.82
C SER A 158 -12.98 -21.18 26.91
N THR A 159 -12.57 -20.22 26.09
CA THR A 159 -13.17 -18.89 26.01
C THR A 159 -13.90 -18.80 24.68
N PHE A 160 -15.16 -18.38 24.67
CA PHE A 160 -15.96 -18.21 23.43
C PHE A 160 -15.42 -17.04 22.58
N LYS A 161 -14.14 -17.05 22.24
CA LYS A 161 -13.44 -16.03 21.47
C LYS A 161 -12.37 -16.65 20.59
N THR A 162 -12.18 -16.08 19.42
CA THR A 162 -11.07 -16.40 18.51
C THR A 162 -10.19 -15.18 18.34
N ARG A 163 -8.88 -15.34 18.47
CA ARG A 163 -7.89 -14.29 18.21
C ARG A 163 -7.23 -14.56 16.86
N ASN A 164 -7.38 -13.60 15.96
CA ASN A 164 -6.75 -13.59 14.66
C ASN A 164 -5.86 -12.35 14.52
N TRP A 165 -4.89 -12.44 13.63
CA TRP A 165 -3.96 -11.36 13.34
C TRP A 165 -4.04 -10.98 11.87
N TYR A 166 -3.94 -9.69 11.59
CA TYR A 166 -3.80 -9.20 10.22
C TYR A 166 -2.85 -8.02 10.19
N TRP A 167 -2.23 -7.78 9.05
CA TRP A 167 -1.34 -6.64 8.85
C TRP A 167 -2.11 -5.48 8.24
N ALA A 168 -2.08 -4.34 8.92
CA ALA A 168 -2.41 -3.06 8.31
C ALA A 168 -1.12 -2.42 7.83
N VAL A 169 -1.09 -1.95 6.58
CA VAL A 169 0.11 -1.40 5.95
C VAL A 169 -0.24 -0.05 5.35
N ARG A 170 0.62 0.93 5.57
CA ARG A 170 0.54 2.24 4.93
C ARG A 170 1.88 2.53 4.28
N ALA A 171 1.87 2.83 2.99
CA ALA A 171 3.08 3.16 2.24
C ALA A 171 2.96 4.53 1.57
N GLN A 172 4.02 5.32 1.64
CA GLN A 172 4.16 6.59 0.98
C GLN A 172 5.47 6.60 0.19
N PHE A 173 5.41 6.97 -1.08
CA PHE A 173 6.61 7.10 -1.90
C PHE A 173 6.96 8.58 -2.04
N VAL A 174 8.21 8.92 -1.75
CA VAL A 174 8.69 10.29 -1.74
C VAL A 174 9.64 10.48 -2.91
N LEU A 175 9.16 11.15 -3.96
CA LEU A 175 9.97 11.56 -5.08
C LEU A 175 10.68 12.87 -4.76
N GLN A 176 12.01 12.82 -4.79
CA GLN A 176 12.87 13.99 -4.67
C GLN A 176 13.49 14.30 -6.04
N GLY A 177 13.10 15.43 -6.64
CA GLY A 177 13.60 15.84 -7.95
C GLY A 177 13.75 17.36 -8.07
N ARG A 178 14.10 17.83 -9.28
CA ARG A 178 14.26 19.27 -9.56
C ARG A 178 12.99 20.09 -9.35
N GLY A 179 11.81 19.46 -9.46
CA GLY A 179 10.50 20.08 -9.23
C GLY A 179 10.04 20.07 -7.77
N GLY A 180 10.95 19.78 -6.82
CA GLY A 180 10.64 19.67 -5.40
C GLY A 180 10.30 18.24 -4.96
N VAL A 181 9.77 18.14 -3.75
CA VAL A 181 9.36 16.87 -3.14
C VAL A 181 7.90 16.58 -3.51
N ARG A 182 7.63 15.38 -4.02
CA ARG A 182 6.30 14.91 -4.38
C ARG A 182 6.01 13.58 -3.68
N TYR A 183 4.77 13.37 -3.27
CA TYR A 183 4.36 12.22 -2.47
C TYR A 183 3.39 11.35 -3.26
N PHE A 184 3.49 10.03 -3.14
CA PHE A 184 2.58 9.10 -3.80
C PHE A 184 2.00 8.08 -2.81
N PRO A 185 0.75 7.59 -3.03
CA PRO A 185 -0.13 7.83 -4.19
C PRO A 185 -0.53 9.29 -4.39
N ALA A 186 -0.47 9.78 -5.64
CA ALA A 186 -1.01 11.11 -5.91
C ALA A 186 -2.53 11.05 -5.75
N PRO A 187 -3.18 12.12 -5.26
CA PRO A 187 -4.63 12.17 -5.26
C PRO A 187 -5.13 12.16 -6.70
N GLU A 188 -6.40 11.81 -6.88
CA GLU A 188 -7.01 11.74 -8.20
C GLU A 188 -6.81 13.03 -9.01
N VAL A 189 -6.83 12.91 -10.33
CA VAL A 189 -6.59 14.02 -11.24
C VAL A 189 -7.51 15.22 -10.96
N LYS A 190 -8.78 14.95 -10.62
CA LYS A 190 -9.79 15.97 -10.31
C LYS A 190 -9.82 16.37 -8.82
N ASP A 191 -9.09 15.68 -7.95
CA ASP A 191 -9.05 15.96 -6.52
C ASP A 191 -8.09 17.14 -6.23
N PRO A 192 -8.60 18.29 -5.74
CA PRO A 192 -7.80 19.47 -5.45
C PRO A 192 -6.92 19.32 -4.21
N THR A 193 -6.96 18.18 -3.53
CA THR A 193 -6.17 17.90 -2.33
C THR A 193 -4.68 18.09 -2.62
N THR A 194 -4.03 18.91 -1.80
CA THR A 194 -2.59 19.13 -1.82
C THR A 194 -1.94 18.54 -0.57
N TYR A 195 -0.66 18.19 -0.70
CA TYR A 195 0.09 17.65 0.42
C TYR A 195 0.26 18.70 1.52
N GLY A 196 0.16 18.29 2.78
CA GLY A 196 0.29 19.15 3.94
C GLY A 196 0.53 18.37 5.23
N PRO A 197 0.67 19.04 6.38
CA PRO A 197 1.03 18.40 7.65
C PRO A 197 0.09 17.29 8.10
N ALA A 198 -1.18 17.32 7.66
CA ALA A 198 -2.16 16.27 7.94
C ALA A 198 -1.81 14.91 7.33
N TYR A 199 -0.99 14.90 6.27
CA TYR A 199 -0.56 13.71 5.53
C TYR A 199 0.88 13.28 5.85
N ALA A 200 1.54 13.97 6.80
CA ALA A 200 2.93 13.66 7.19
C ALA A 200 3.08 12.36 7.99
N LYS A 201 1.97 11.74 8.41
CA LYS A 201 1.99 10.46 9.13
C LYS A 201 0.88 9.55 8.63
N ALA A 202 1.17 8.26 8.60
CA ALA A 202 0.20 7.23 8.32
C ALA A 202 -0.98 7.27 9.30
N ASN A 203 -2.19 7.20 8.75
CA ASN A 203 -3.42 7.13 9.53
C ASN A 203 -4.12 5.79 9.26
N PHE A 204 -4.26 5.00 10.32
CA PHE A 204 -4.85 3.65 10.28
C PHE A 204 -6.34 3.63 10.61
N ASN A 205 -6.91 4.77 11.02
CA ASN A 205 -8.35 4.90 11.28
C ASN A 205 -9.15 5.18 10.00
N LYS A 206 -8.45 5.44 8.89
CA LYS A 206 -9.03 5.66 7.57
C LYS A 206 -8.29 4.80 6.55
N ILE A 207 -9.02 4.39 5.53
CA ILE A 207 -8.51 3.77 4.31
C ILE A 207 -8.66 4.78 3.17
N GLU A 208 -8.00 4.54 2.03
CA GLU A 208 -8.12 5.36 0.83
C GLU A 208 -7.72 6.83 1.07
N LEU A 209 -6.70 7.05 1.89
CA LEU A 209 -6.21 8.40 2.13
C LEU A 209 -5.26 8.84 1.01
N PRO A 210 -5.41 10.07 0.48
CA PRO A 210 -4.44 10.64 -0.41
C PRO A 210 -3.02 10.57 0.18
N PHE A 211 -2.02 10.36 -0.68
CA PHE A 211 -0.60 10.28 -0.32
C PHE A 211 -0.18 9.09 0.55
N TRP A 212 -1.10 8.17 0.87
CA TRP A 212 -0.81 6.92 1.57
C TRP A 212 -1.53 5.74 0.92
N ALA A 213 -0.78 4.82 0.31
CA ALA A 213 -1.32 3.56 -0.16
C ALA A 213 -1.67 2.67 1.04
N ASP A 214 -2.79 1.95 0.97
CA ASP A 214 -3.20 0.97 1.97
C ASP A 214 -3.38 -0.43 1.37
N GLU A 215 -3.26 -1.45 2.21
CA GLU A 215 -3.29 -2.86 1.78
C GLU A 215 -4.64 -3.34 1.22
N GLN A 216 -5.71 -2.54 1.38
CA GLN A 216 -7.06 -2.89 0.95
C GLN A 216 -7.36 -2.31 -0.43
N THR A 217 -7.09 -1.02 -0.62
CA THR A 217 -7.35 -0.30 -1.87
C THR A 217 -6.25 -0.50 -2.91
N HIS A 218 -5.01 -0.71 -2.47
CA HIS A 218 -3.86 -0.94 -3.35
C HIS A 218 -3.41 -2.40 -3.33
N LYS A 219 -4.32 -3.33 -2.99
CA LYS A 219 -4.03 -4.76 -3.05
C LYS A 219 -3.67 -5.13 -4.49
N ALA A 220 -2.57 -5.87 -4.69
CA ALA A 220 -2.32 -6.43 -6.02
C ALA A 220 -3.52 -7.28 -6.44
N SER A 221 -4.03 -7.04 -7.64
CA SER A 221 -4.94 -7.96 -8.31
C SER A 221 -4.17 -9.26 -8.51
N GLY A 222 -4.44 -10.24 -7.65
CA GLY A 222 -3.83 -11.55 -7.76
C GLY A 222 -4.21 -12.18 -9.09
N ASN A 223 -3.22 -12.56 -9.88
CA ASN A 223 -3.40 -13.71 -10.76
C ASN A 223 -3.53 -14.93 -9.83
N GLU A 224 -4.77 -15.38 -9.61
CA GLU A 224 -5.04 -16.78 -9.24
C GLU A 224 -4.55 -17.74 -10.33
#